data_AF-A0A963DEC8-F1
#
_entry.id   AF-A0A963DEC8-F1
#
_cell.length_a   1.000
_cell.length_b   1.000
_cell.length_c   1.000
_cell.angle_alpha   90.00
_cell.angle_beta   90.00
_cell.angle_gamma   90.00
#
_symmetry.space_group_name_H-M   'P 1'
#
loop_
_entity.id
_entity.type
_entity.pdbx_description
1 polymer ?
#
loop_
_entity_poly.entity_id
_entity_poly.type
_entity_poly.pdbx_seq_one_letter_code
_entity_poly.pdbx_strand_id
1 'polypeptide(L)'
;MGHRANFVIVRDGKATTYFDNWAGLGAALMIADGPIAAEREAAQFEEVDEMLDWAFAEGGCLLDFDERRALVFGELEDVLAEFCGDEADEESIDDTPADARACAADAYRAYFSEIAAHWQGWCLRYDDRGVDAFAEHLKRRGIERPKAGPASHPDDVEALEMQF
;
A
#
# COMPACT_ATOMS: atom_id res chain seq x y z
N MET A 1 6.93 -5.52 -19.10
CA MET A 1 5.84 -5.57 -18.11
C MET A 1 6.37 -4.76 -16.94
N GLY A 2 5.63 -3.77 -16.46
CA GLY A 2 6.10 -2.85 -15.42
C GLY A 2 5.24 -3.05 -14.18
N HIS A 3 5.86 -3.00 -13.01
CA HIS A 3 5.20 -3.11 -11.72
C HIS A 3 4.87 -1.72 -11.22
N ARG A 4 3.66 -1.24 -11.54
CA ARG A 4 3.33 0.17 -11.35
C ARG A 4 2.83 0.44 -9.95
N ALA A 5 3.29 1.56 -9.37
CA ALA A 5 2.88 1.98 -8.04
C ALA A 5 2.45 3.43 -7.97
N ASN A 6 1.55 3.73 -7.02
CA ASN A 6 1.24 5.09 -6.60
C ASN A 6 1.60 5.31 -5.14
N PHE A 7 2.21 6.46 -4.86
CA PHE A 7 2.51 6.91 -3.51
C PHE A 7 1.84 8.25 -3.25
N VAL A 8 1.03 8.35 -2.21
CA VAL A 8 0.26 9.55 -1.89
C VAL A 8 0.69 10.10 -0.55
N ILE A 9 1.13 11.34 -0.49
CA ILE A 9 1.53 12.00 0.75
C ILE A 9 0.52 13.10 1.07
N VAL A 10 -0.19 12.98 2.18
CA VAL A 10 -1.12 13.99 2.70
C VAL A 10 -0.49 14.75 3.85
N ARG A 11 -0.39 16.08 3.72
CA ARG A 11 0.11 16.99 4.75
C ARG A 11 -0.53 18.37 4.61
N ASP A 12 -0.89 18.96 5.75
CA ASP A 12 -1.50 20.28 5.83
C ASP A 12 -2.75 20.41 4.93
N GLY A 13 -3.55 19.33 4.88
CA GLY A 13 -4.76 19.24 4.07
C GLY A 13 -4.53 19.19 2.55
N LYS A 14 -3.31 18.89 2.10
CA LYS A 14 -2.96 18.73 0.67
C LYS A 14 -2.39 17.34 0.42
N ALA A 15 -2.72 16.76 -0.73
CA ALA A 15 -2.08 15.54 -1.18
C ALA A 15 -1.14 15.79 -2.35
N THR A 16 0.04 15.19 -2.28
CA THR A 16 0.99 15.07 -3.39
C THR A 16 1.06 13.61 -3.80
N THR A 17 1.07 13.32 -5.09
CA THR A 17 1.05 11.95 -5.60
C THR A 17 2.25 11.70 -6.47
N TYR A 18 2.84 10.53 -6.29
CA TYR A 18 3.99 10.06 -7.03
C TYR A 18 3.68 8.74 -7.73
N PHE A 19 4.40 8.48 -8.80
CA PHE A 19 4.26 7.32 -9.65
C PHE A 19 5.61 6.75 -10.04
N ASP A 20 5.70 5.42 -10.06
CA ASP A 20 6.82 4.71 -10.65
C ASP A 20 6.34 3.47 -11.42
N ASN A 21 7.07 3.12 -12.49
CA ASN A 21 6.74 1.99 -13.37
C ASN A 21 7.29 0.63 -12.88
N TRP A 22 8.09 0.61 -11.83
CA TRP A 22 8.84 -0.57 -11.37
C TRP A 22 8.72 -0.81 -9.87
N ALA A 23 8.19 0.14 -9.10
CA ALA A 23 8.10 0.06 -7.66
C ALA A 23 6.94 -0.81 -7.12
N GLY A 24 6.07 -1.38 -7.96
CA GLY A 24 4.90 -2.17 -7.53
C GLY A 24 5.25 -3.29 -6.55
N LEU A 25 6.24 -4.11 -6.88
CA LEU A 25 6.71 -5.21 -6.03
C LEU A 25 7.36 -4.73 -4.72
N GLY A 26 7.96 -3.53 -4.70
CA GLY A 26 8.64 -2.99 -3.52
C GLY A 26 7.79 -2.03 -2.69
N ALA A 27 6.62 -1.63 -3.18
CA ALA A 27 5.87 -0.50 -2.65
C ALA A 27 5.46 -0.69 -1.18
N ALA A 28 5.10 -1.92 -0.81
CA ALA A 28 4.74 -2.26 0.56
C ALA A 28 5.94 -2.19 1.52
N LEU A 29 7.15 -2.47 1.04
CA LEU A 29 8.36 -2.44 1.87
C LEU A 29 8.90 -1.04 2.13
N MET A 30 8.54 -0.06 1.30
CA MET A 30 8.98 1.34 1.48
C MET A 30 8.56 1.94 2.83
N ILE A 31 7.56 1.36 3.49
CA ILE A 31 7.10 1.83 4.79
C ILE A 31 7.90 1.26 5.96
N ALA A 32 8.88 0.38 5.73
CA ALA A 32 9.60 -0.32 6.81
C ALA A 32 10.25 0.61 7.84
N ASP A 33 10.90 1.67 7.36
CA ASP A 33 11.70 2.58 8.20
C ASP A 33 10.89 3.75 8.82
N GLY A 34 9.56 3.71 8.70
CA GLY A 34 8.67 4.73 9.27
C GLY A 34 8.23 5.83 8.29
N PRO A 35 7.32 6.71 8.73
CA PRO A 35 6.61 7.64 7.86
C PRO A 35 7.53 8.67 7.18
N ILE A 36 8.56 9.14 7.89
CA ILE A 36 9.50 10.15 7.35
C ILE A 36 10.42 9.53 6.29
N ALA A 37 10.86 8.29 6.50
CA ALA A 37 11.69 7.59 5.53
C ALA A 37 10.89 7.29 4.25
N ALA A 38 9.66 6.79 4.43
CA ALA A 38 8.74 6.49 3.33
C ALA A 38 8.36 7.73 2.51
N GLU A 39 8.08 8.88 3.16
CA GLU A 39 7.86 10.17 2.46
C GLU A 39 9.07 10.58 1.63
N ARG A 40 10.28 10.48 2.21
CA ARG A 40 11.53 10.83 1.52
C ARG A 40 11.80 9.92 0.33
N GLU A 41 11.44 8.65 0.43
CA GLU A 41 11.57 7.69 -0.66
C GLU A 41 10.55 7.96 -1.77
N ALA A 42 9.28 8.13 -1.43
CA ALA A 42 8.22 8.48 -2.39
C ALA A 42 8.55 9.75 -3.19
N ALA A 43 9.15 10.76 -2.54
CA ALA A 43 9.56 12.01 -3.17
C ALA A 43 10.68 11.89 -4.22
N GLN A 44 11.28 10.71 -4.40
CA GLN A 44 12.27 10.44 -5.45
C GLN A 44 11.62 10.07 -6.80
N PHE A 45 10.33 9.70 -6.78
CA PHE A 45 9.59 9.29 -7.97
C PHE A 45 8.93 10.47 -8.70
N GLU A 46 8.33 10.19 -9.85
CA GLU A 46 7.67 11.20 -10.67
C GLU A 46 6.40 11.71 -9.98
N GLU A 47 6.31 13.01 -9.72
CA GLU A 47 5.08 13.64 -9.23
C GLU A 47 4.03 13.68 -10.35
N VAL A 48 2.81 13.22 -10.04
CA VAL A 48 1.68 13.14 -10.98
C VAL A 48 0.41 13.73 -10.37
N ASP A 49 -0.45 14.28 -11.22
CA ASP A 49 -1.74 14.87 -10.81
C ASP A 49 -2.90 13.85 -10.76
N GLU A 50 -2.65 12.61 -11.19
CA GLU A 50 -3.66 11.55 -11.36
C GLU A 50 -3.10 10.21 -10.89
N MET A 51 -3.90 9.50 -10.09
CA MET A 51 -3.63 8.12 -9.68
C MET A 51 -3.98 7.16 -10.81
N LEU A 52 -3.34 6.00 -10.81
CA LEU A 52 -3.69 4.89 -11.68
C LEU A 52 -5.09 4.37 -11.34
N ASP A 53 -5.71 3.68 -12.29
CA ASP A 53 -6.85 2.82 -12.00
C ASP A 53 -6.37 1.57 -11.23
N TRP A 54 -7.24 0.99 -10.40
CA TRP A 54 -6.95 -0.21 -9.62
C TRP A 54 -6.36 -1.35 -10.48
N ALA A 55 -6.92 -1.55 -11.68
CA ALA A 55 -6.47 -2.60 -12.61
C ALA A 55 -5.02 -2.43 -13.14
N PHE A 56 -4.40 -1.27 -12.92
CA PHE A 56 -3.03 -0.96 -13.34
C PHE A 56 -2.09 -0.67 -12.18
N ALA A 57 -2.59 -0.58 -10.95
CA ALA A 57 -1.80 -0.32 -9.76
C ALA A 57 -1.50 -1.66 -9.07
N GLU A 58 -0.24 -2.06 -9.07
CA GLU A 58 0.21 -3.33 -8.47
C GLU A 58 0.71 -3.14 -7.02
N GLY A 59 0.94 -1.90 -6.60
CA GLY A 59 1.28 -1.58 -5.22
C GLY A 59 1.21 -0.09 -4.92
N GLY A 60 1.29 0.26 -3.65
CA GLY A 60 1.35 1.66 -3.27
C GLY A 60 1.15 1.90 -1.79
N CYS A 61 1.43 3.14 -1.38
CA CYS A 61 1.09 3.59 -0.04
C CYS A 61 0.53 5.02 -0.05
N LEU A 62 -0.42 5.28 0.85
CA LEU A 62 -0.86 6.61 1.20
C LEU A 62 -0.42 6.90 2.62
N LEU A 63 0.32 8.00 2.83
CA LEU A 63 0.76 8.48 4.13
C LEU A 63 0.04 9.78 4.46
N ASP A 64 -0.78 9.74 5.50
CA ASP A 64 -1.50 10.90 6.00
C ASP A 64 -0.89 11.39 7.30
N PHE A 65 -0.09 12.45 7.21
CA PHE A 65 0.58 13.06 8.35
C PHE A 65 -0.37 13.83 9.27
N ASP A 66 -1.51 14.28 8.75
CA ASP A 66 -2.48 15.05 9.53
C ASP A 66 -3.28 14.10 10.45
N GLU A 67 -3.66 12.92 9.95
CA GLU A 67 -4.36 11.88 10.72
C GLU A 67 -3.44 10.82 11.33
N ARG A 68 -2.14 10.84 11.01
CA ARG A 68 -1.16 9.79 11.35
C ARG A 68 -1.65 8.41 10.93
N ARG A 69 -2.00 8.28 9.65
CA ARG A 69 -2.53 7.04 9.09
C ARG A 69 -1.76 6.66 7.83
N ALA A 70 -1.44 5.38 7.68
CA ALA A 70 -0.92 4.83 6.44
C ALA A 70 -1.88 3.78 5.87
N LEU A 71 -2.14 3.86 4.58
CA LEU A 71 -2.83 2.83 3.81
C LEU A 71 -1.80 2.20 2.87
N VAL A 72 -1.77 0.87 2.77
CA VAL A 72 -0.78 0.14 1.96
C VAL A 72 -1.47 -1.00 1.22
N PHE A 73 -1.00 -1.29 0.02
CA PHE A 73 -1.38 -2.47 -0.74
C PHE A 73 -0.24 -2.90 -1.68
N GLY A 74 -0.35 -4.11 -2.19
CA GLY A 74 0.64 -4.73 -3.06
C GLY A 74 1.12 -6.06 -2.52
N GLU A 75 1.87 -6.79 -3.34
CA GLU A 75 2.40 -8.10 -3.00
C GLU A 75 3.50 -8.00 -1.94
N LEU A 76 3.39 -8.83 -0.90
CA LEU A 76 4.33 -8.90 0.20
C LEU A 76 4.98 -10.28 0.32
N GLU A 77 4.25 -11.33 -0.06
CA GLU A 77 4.66 -12.74 0.13
C GLU A 77 5.88 -13.10 -0.70
N ASP A 78 5.87 -12.84 -2.01
CA ASP A 78 7.02 -13.14 -2.88
C ASP A 78 8.27 -12.35 -2.48
N VAL A 79 8.07 -11.11 -2.02
CA VAL A 79 9.17 -10.25 -1.61
C VAL A 79 9.76 -10.72 -0.27
N LEU A 80 8.93 -11.06 0.71
CA LEU A 80 9.44 -11.59 1.98
C LEU A 80 10.06 -12.97 1.80
N ALA A 81 9.53 -13.83 0.93
CA ALA A 81 10.11 -15.12 0.60
C ALA A 81 11.53 -14.96 0.00
N GLU A 82 11.70 -14.03 -0.95
CA GLU A 82 13.02 -13.71 -1.52
C GLU A 82 14.01 -13.17 -0.47
N PHE A 83 13.55 -12.39 0.51
CA PHE A 83 14.41 -11.80 1.55
C PHE A 83 14.70 -12.75 2.73
N CYS A 84 13.77 -13.64 3.08
CA CYS A 84 13.91 -14.57 4.21
C CYS A 84 14.63 -15.87 3.84
N GLY A 85 14.85 -16.15 2.55
CA GLY A 85 15.67 -17.28 2.09
C GLY A 85 15.07 -18.66 2.37
N ASP A 86 13.77 -18.73 2.70
CA ASP A 86 13.01 -19.96 2.66
C ASP A 86 12.58 -20.18 1.21
N GLU A 87 13.18 -21.17 0.55
CA GLU A 87 12.61 -21.75 -0.67
C GLU A 87 11.28 -22.38 -0.26
N ALA A 88 10.19 -21.61 -0.35
CA ALA A 88 8.86 -22.12 -0.07
C ALA A 88 8.60 -23.29 -1.02
N ASP A 89 8.46 -24.49 -0.43
CA ASP A 89 8.11 -25.72 -1.15
C ASP A 89 6.88 -25.44 -2.03
N GLU A 90 7.03 -25.62 -3.36
CA GLU A 90 5.97 -25.49 -4.38
C GLU A 90 4.89 -26.60 -4.25
N GLU A 91 4.51 -27.03 -3.05
CA GLU A 91 3.41 -27.97 -2.84
C GLU A 91 2.07 -27.21 -2.82
N SER A 92 1.52 -27.08 -4.03
CA SER A 92 0.12 -26.80 -4.38
C SER A 92 -0.81 -26.51 -3.20
N ILE A 93 -0.89 -25.24 -2.81
CA ILE A 93 -2.09 -24.70 -2.17
C ILE A 93 -3.16 -24.70 -3.27
N ASP A 94 -4.33 -25.25 -2.99
CA ASP A 94 -5.48 -25.14 -3.87
C ASP A 94 -5.85 -23.64 -3.92
N ASP A 95 -5.30 -22.91 -4.90
CA ASP A 95 -5.35 -21.45 -5.05
C ASP A 95 -6.80 -20.97 -5.27
N THR A 96 -7.60 -20.97 -4.21
CA THR A 96 -8.81 -20.17 -4.22
C THR A 96 -8.41 -18.71 -3.94
N PRO A 97 -8.97 -17.73 -4.66
CA PRO A 97 -8.67 -16.31 -4.42
C PRO A 97 -8.93 -15.85 -2.98
N ALA A 98 -9.77 -16.56 -2.24
CA ALA A 98 -10.06 -16.27 -0.84
C ALA A 98 -8.91 -16.71 0.09
N ASP A 99 -8.29 -17.86 -0.18
CA ASP A 99 -7.19 -18.37 0.63
C ASP A 99 -5.92 -17.52 0.44
N ALA A 100 -5.63 -17.09 -0.79
CA ALA A 100 -4.53 -16.17 -1.08
C ALA A 100 -4.67 -14.80 -0.36
N ARG A 101 -5.89 -14.26 -0.28
CA ARG A 101 -6.15 -12.98 0.40
C ARG A 101 -6.02 -13.06 1.93
N ALA A 102 -6.51 -14.16 2.52
CA ALA A 102 -6.35 -14.40 3.95
C ALA A 102 -4.87 -14.51 4.33
N CYS A 103 -4.07 -15.20 3.49
CA CYS A 103 -2.62 -15.26 3.64
C CYS A 103 -1.98 -13.86 3.56
N ALA A 104 -2.36 -13.03 2.58
CA ALA A 104 -1.85 -11.67 2.47
C ALA A 104 -2.14 -10.81 3.72
N ALA A 105 -3.36 -10.88 4.26
CA ALA A 105 -3.71 -10.14 5.48
C ALA A 105 -2.86 -10.58 6.69
N ASP A 106 -2.60 -11.88 6.84
CA ASP A 106 -1.74 -12.40 7.91
C ASP A 106 -0.26 -12.03 7.70
N ALA A 107 0.23 -12.03 6.46
CA ALA A 107 1.56 -11.54 6.11
C ALA A 107 1.74 -10.06 6.50
N TYR A 108 0.77 -9.20 6.15
CA TYR A 108 0.79 -7.79 6.54
C TYR A 108 0.66 -7.60 8.05
N ARG A 109 -0.10 -8.44 8.76
CA ARG A 109 -0.15 -8.42 10.23
C ARG A 109 1.21 -8.67 10.85
N ALA A 110 1.92 -9.70 10.37
CA ALA A 110 3.25 -10.02 10.85
C ALA A 110 4.23 -8.88 10.53
N TYR A 111 4.21 -8.39 9.29
CA TYR A 111 5.06 -7.30 8.84
C TYR A 111 4.83 -5.99 9.61
N PHE A 112 3.58 -5.57 9.82
CA PHE A 112 3.27 -4.39 10.62
C PHE A 112 3.74 -4.53 12.07
N SER A 113 3.74 -5.75 12.61
CA SER A 113 4.23 -6.00 13.97
C SER A 113 5.75 -5.83 14.07
N GLU A 114 6.50 -6.25 13.04
CA GLU A 114 7.95 -6.07 12.95
C GLU A 114 8.34 -4.58 12.88
N ILE A 115 7.60 -3.78 12.10
CA ILE A 115 7.94 -2.37 11.87
C ILE A 115 7.29 -1.41 12.88
N ALA A 116 6.45 -1.91 13.79
CA ALA A 116 5.66 -1.13 14.74
C ALA A 116 6.48 -0.07 15.52
N ALA A 117 7.73 -0.40 15.86
CA ALA A 117 8.62 0.51 16.58
C ALA A 117 8.89 1.82 15.84
N HIS A 118 8.82 1.82 14.50
CA HIS A 118 9.04 2.98 13.63
C HIS A 118 7.76 3.81 13.40
N TRP A 119 6.60 3.29 13.80
CA TRP A 119 5.27 3.84 13.50
C TRP A 119 4.49 4.24 14.76
N GLN A 120 5.18 4.57 15.86
CA GLN A 120 4.53 4.95 17.12
C GLN A 120 3.56 6.14 16.94
N GLY A 121 2.32 5.94 17.38
CA GLY A 121 1.25 6.93 17.26
C GLY A 121 0.64 7.02 15.87
N TRP A 122 0.90 6.04 14.99
CA TRP A 122 0.30 5.91 13.68
C TRP A 122 -0.63 4.69 13.60
N CYS A 123 -1.59 4.78 12.68
CA CYS A 123 -2.46 3.69 12.29
C CYS A 123 -1.99 3.14 10.94
N LEU A 124 -1.54 1.88 10.90
CA LEU A 124 -1.21 1.18 9.66
C LEU A 124 -2.40 0.36 9.19
N ARG A 125 -2.70 0.37 7.90
CA ARG A 125 -3.77 -0.43 7.32
C ARG A 125 -3.36 -0.98 5.98
N TYR A 126 -3.53 -2.29 5.83
CA TYR A 126 -3.54 -2.96 4.54
C TYR A 126 -4.97 -2.89 3.96
N ASP A 127 -5.10 -2.54 2.69
CA ASP A 127 -6.41 -2.44 2.03
C ASP A 127 -6.31 -2.88 0.57
N ASP A 128 -6.86 -4.05 0.24
CA ASP A 128 -6.74 -4.68 -1.08
C ASP A 128 -7.52 -3.95 -2.18
N ARG A 129 -8.35 -2.95 -1.80
CA ARG A 129 -8.94 -1.97 -2.72
C ARG A 129 -7.90 -1.03 -3.33
N GLY A 130 -6.67 -1.04 -2.80
CA GLY A 130 -5.53 -0.28 -3.29
C GLY A 130 -5.81 1.21 -3.50
N VAL A 131 -5.54 1.71 -4.71
CA VAL A 131 -5.75 3.12 -5.07
C VAL A 131 -7.20 3.60 -4.91
N ASP A 132 -8.20 2.71 -4.92
CA ASP A 132 -9.58 3.11 -4.66
C ASP A 132 -9.80 3.42 -3.17
N ALA A 133 -9.14 2.71 -2.26
CA ALA A 133 -9.14 3.07 -0.84
C ALA A 133 -8.43 4.42 -0.61
N PHE A 134 -7.41 4.74 -1.41
CA PHE A 134 -6.75 6.04 -1.34
C PHE A 134 -7.71 7.15 -1.77
N ALA A 135 -8.39 6.96 -2.90
CA ALA A 135 -9.39 7.90 -3.41
C ALA A 135 -10.53 8.13 -2.40
N GLU A 136 -11.04 7.06 -1.78
CA GLU A 136 -12.07 7.16 -0.74
C GLU A 136 -11.57 7.95 0.47
N HIS A 137 -10.36 7.69 0.93
CA HIS A 137 -9.74 8.39 2.05
C HIS A 137 -9.57 9.89 1.76
N LEU A 138 -9.04 10.25 0.59
CA LEU A 138 -8.89 11.64 0.15
C LEU A 138 -10.24 12.36 0.06
N LYS A 139 -11.26 11.70 -0.49
CA LYS A 139 -12.62 12.24 -0.57
C LYS A 139 -13.21 12.50 0.81
N ARG A 140 -13.03 11.58 1.75
CA ARG A 140 -13.45 11.76 3.16
C ARG A 140 -12.74 12.95 3.81
N ARG A 141 -11.47 13.18 3.46
CA ARG A 141 -10.67 14.32 3.91
C ARG A 141 -11.06 15.65 3.24
N GLY A 142 -11.94 15.64 2.23
CA GLY A 142 -12.29 16.81 1.44
C GLY A 142 -11.16 17.29 0.52
N ILE A 143 -10.23 16.38 0.18
CA ILE A 143 -9.10 16.66 -0.69
C ILE A 143 -9.49 16.27 -2.12
N GLU A 144 -9.50 17.23 -3.04
CA GLU A 144 -9.96 17.03 -4.43
C GLU A 144 -8.86 16.57 -5.40
N ARG A 145 -7.59 16.60 -4.97
CA ARG A 145 -6.43 16.18 -5.77
C ARG A 145 -5.53 15.24 -4.98
N PRO A 146 -4.88 14.23 -5.60
CA PRO A 146 -4.88 13.88 -7.02
C PRO A 146 -6.26 13.44 -7.52
N LYS A 147 -6.45 13.45 -8.85
CA LYS A 147 -7.62 12.82 -9.45
C LYS A 147 -7.51 11.30 -9.31
N ALA A 148 -8.63 10.68 -8.98
CA ALA A 148 -8.79 9.24 -9.05
C ALA A 148 -9.79 8.90 -10.16
N GLY A 149 -9.57 7.79 -10.86
CA GLY A 149 -10.59 7.17 -11.69
C GLY A 149 -11.82 6.74 -10.87
N PRO A 150 -12.91 6.32 -11.54
CA PRO A 150 -14.01 5.67 -10.84
C PRO A 150 -13.51 4.38 -10.16
N ALA A 151 -14.04 4.08 -8.98
CA ALA A 151 -13.70 2.85 -8.26
C ALA A 151 -13.93 1.63 -9.16
N SER A 152 -12.93 0.75 -9.20
CA SER A 152 -12.85 -0.39 -10.10
C SER A 152 -12.40 -1.70 -9.43
N HIS A 153 -12.15 -1.69 -8.12
CA HIS A 153 -11.91 -2.90 -7.34
C HIS A 153 -13.13 -3.87 -7.36
N PRO A 154 -12.89 -5.20 -7.32
CA PRO A 154 -13.93 -6.20 -7.15
C PRO A 154 -14.68 -6.11 -5.80
N ASP A 155 -15.91 -6.62 -5.72
CA ASP A 155 -16.74 -6.57 -4.50
C ASP A 155 -16.19 -7.42 -3.32
N ASP A 156 -15.18 -8.27 -3.55
CA ASP A 156 -14.72 -9.33 -2.62
C ASP A 156 -13.33 -9.07 -1.99
N VAL A 157 -12.92 -7.81 -1.93
CA VAL A 157 -11.66 -7.30 -1.34
C VAL A 157 -11.69 -7.19 0.19
N GLU A 158 -10.52 -7.39 0.82
CA GLU A 158 -10.34 -7.33 2.28
C GLU A 158 -9.54 -6.11 2.74
N ALA A 159 -9.68 -5.76 4.03
CA ALA A 159 -8.88 -4.71 4.66
C ALA A 159 -8.54 -5.08 6.12
N LEU A 160 -7.30 -4.79 6.52
CA LEU A 160 -6.77 -5.03 7.86
C LEU A 160 -6.22 -3.73 8.45
N GLU A 161 -6.63 -3.36 9.66
CA GLU A 161 -6.17 -2.14 10.35
C GLU A 161 -5.49 -2.48 11.69
N MET A 162 -4.35 -1.85 11.97
CA MET A 162 -3.59 -1.94 13.22
C MET A 162 -3.16 -0.55 13.71
N GLN A 163 -3.15 -0.35 15.02
CA GLN A 163 -2.76 0.90 15.68
C GLN A 163 -1.58 0.64 16.61
N PHE A 164 -0.55 1.49 16.53
CA PHE A 164 0.73 1.33 17.22
C PHE A 164 1.10 2.56 18.06
#